data_AF-A0A496VBA5-F1
#
_entry.id   AF-A0A496VBA5-F1
#
_cell.length_a   1.000
_cell.length_b   1.000
_cell.length_c   1.000
_cell.angle_alpha   90.00
_cell.angle_beta   90.00
_cell.angle_gamma   90.00
#
_symmetry.space_group_name_H-M   'P 1'
#
loop_
_entity.id
_entity.type
_entity.pdbx_description
1 polymer ?
#
loop_
_entity_poly.entity_id
_entity_poly.type
_entity_poly.pdbx_seq_one_letter_code
_entity_poly.pdbx_strand_id
1 'polypeptide(L)'
;MNSLTLTQKLAFGLLGLWGLCSIGTTPVFAGECAVTDAASLDSCKDQNVKTSGFRLGMFDVPEYFMFADPGFTGGEGLQDYMELDDETPIILHTNDEVQCPEKIEVKGTLKQMDLEGEKAWVIKVSEFKCSEP
;
A
#
# COMPACT_ATOMS: atom_id res chain seq x y z
N MET A 1 78.85 6.46 -8.73
CA MET A 1 78.93 5.57 -7.55
C MET A 1 77.73 5.88 -6.65
N ASN A 2 77.20 4.85 -5.98
CA ASN A 2 75.97 4.74 -5.16
C ASN A 2 74.76 4.21 -5.97
N SER A 3 74.47 2.90 -5.95
CA SER A 3 73.63 2.16 -4.95
C SER A 3 72.14 2.49 -5.07
N LEU A 4 71.14 1.60 -4.96
CA LEU A 4 70.99 0.19 -4.58
C LEU A 4 69.54 -0.23 -4.93
N THR A 5 69.33 -1.55 -5.07
CA THR A 5 68.10 -2.33 -4.76
C THR A 5 66.80 -2.05 -5.54
N LEU A 6 66.28 -3.01 -6.31
CA LEU A 6 65.50 -4.19 -5.87
C LEU A 6 64.20 -3.78 -5.14
N THR A 7 63.05 -4.21 -5.69
CA THR A 7 61.95 -4.90 -4.97
C THR A 7 60.54 -4.39 -5.33
N GLN A 8 59.66 -5.39 -5.51
CA GLN A 8 58.19 -5.41 -5.38
C GLN A 8 57.32 -4.78 -6.47
N LYS A 9 56.78 -5.69 -7.30
CA LYS A 9 55.44 -5.58 -7.89
C LYS A 9 54.44 -5.36 -6.74
N LEU A 10 53.95 -4.13 -6.60
CA LEU A 10 52.84 -3.80 -5.71
C LEU A 10 51.56 -4.39 -6.29
N ALA A 11 51.10 -5.46 -5.66
CA ALA A 11 49.72 -5.90 -5.71
C ALA A 11 48.85 -4.83 -5.04
N PHE A 12 48.07 -4.12 -5.84
CA PHE A 12 46.84 -3.43 -5.40
C PHE A 12 45.73 -3.78 -6.38
N GLY A 13 45.43 -5.09 -6.43
CA GLY A 13 44.25 -5.61 -7.10
C GLY A 13 43.07 -5.55 -6.13
N LEU A 14 42.24 -4.53 -6.29
CA LEU A 14 40.80 -4.54 -6.01
C LEU A 14 40.41 -5.04 -4.60
N LEU A 15 40.54 -4.15 -3.62
CA LEU A 15 39.57 -4.11 -2.53
C LEU A 15 38.18 -3.94 -3.17
N GLY A 16 37.44 -5.04 -3.26
CA GLY A 16 36.06 -5.04 -3.69
C GLY A 16 35.25 -4.12 -2.78
N LEU A 17 34.91 -2.94 -3.29
CA LEU A 17 33.80 -2.13 -2.81
C LEU A 17 32.52 -2.97 -2.97
N TRP A 18 32.22 -3.78 -1.97
CA TRP A 18 30.83 -4.16 -1.68
C TRP A 18 30.27 -3.10 -0.74
N GLY A 19 30.25 -1.87 -1.26
CA GLY A 19 29.56 -0.75 -0.67
C GLY A 19 28.09 -0.86 -1.01
N LEU A 20 27.29 -1.24 -0.03
CA LEU A 20 25.97 -0.67 0.22
C LEU A 20 25.03 -0.67 -1.00
N CYS A 21 24.48 -1.83 -1.34
CA CYS A 21 23.10 -1.85 -1.86
C CYS A 21 22.13 -1.54 -0.72
N SER A 22 22.20 -0.30 -0.25
CA SER A 22 21.04 0.50 0.12
C SER A 22 20.03 0.36 -1.04
N ILE A 23 18.72 0.25 -0.88
CA ILE A 23 17.83 0.71 0.17
C ILE A 23 16.66 -0.28 0.09
N GLY A 24 16.48 -1.13 1.09
CA GLY A 24 15.13 -1.63 1.35
C GLY A 24 14.30 -0.41 1.68
N THR A 25 13.48 0.06 0.75
CA THR A 25 12.55 1.16 1.01
C THR A 25 11.46 0.61 1.91
N THR A 26 11.77 0.45 3.20
CA THR A 26 10.74 0.56 4.22
C THR A 26 10.30 2.03 4.18
N PRO A 27 9.03 2.35 3.87
CA PRO A 27 8.58 3.72 4.02
C PRO A 27 8.62 4.04 5.50
N VAL A 28 9.66 4.75 5.89
CA VAL A 28 9.98 5.13 7.26
C VAL A 28 9.56 6.59 7.43
N PHE A 29 8.50 6.75 8.23
CA PHE A 29 7.93 7.97 8.83
C PHE A 29 7.05 8.89 7.98
N ALA A 30 5.75 8.69 8.11
CA ALA A 30 4.75 9.76 8.30
C ALA A 30 3.69 9.20 9.25
N GLY A 31 3.10 10.03 10.12
CA GLY A 31 1.94 9.58 10.92
C GLY A 31 0.87 8.98 10.02
N GLU A 32 0.08 8.03 10.53
CA GLU A 32 -1.06 7.48 9.79
C GLU A 32 -1.86 8.66 9.20
N CYS A 33 -1.96 8.75 7.87
CA CYS A 33 -2.71 9.81 7.22
C CYS A 33 -4.19 9.55 7.52
N ALA A 34 -4.81 10.44 8.28
CA ALA A 34 -6.21 10.30 8.64
C ALA A 34 -7.06 10.66 7.43
N VAL A 35 -7.70 9.66 6.84
CA VAL A 35 -8.67 9.85 5.76
C VAL A 35 -10.05 9.96 6.39
N THR A 36 -10.63 11.15 6.34
CA THR A 36 -11.95 11.44 6.94
C THR A 36 -13.03 11.80 5.91
N ASP A 37 -12.63 12.11 4.69
CA ASP A 37 -13.51 12.57 3.61
C ASP A 37 -12.85 12.36 2.24
N ALA A 38 -13.65 12.50 1.17
CA ALA A 38 -13.15 12.45 -0.22
C ALA A 38 -11.97 13.38 -0.52
N ALA A 39 -11.96 14.59 0.05
CA ALA A 39 -10.93 15.60 -0.24
C ALA A 39 -9.56 15.18 0.32
N SER A 40 -9.54 14.41 1.41
CA SER A 40 -8.31 13.89 2.02
C SER A 40 -7.64 12.77 1.21
N LEU A 41 -8.38 12.08 0.33
CA LEU A 41 -7.88 10.91 -0.42
C LEU A 41 -6.69 11.23 -1.34
N ASP A 42 -6.79 12.30 -2.13
CA ASP A 42 -5.71 12.71 -3.00
C ASP A 42 -4.45 13.10 -2.22
N SER A 43 -4.62 13.73 -1.05
CA SER A 43 -3.50 14.13 -0.18
C SER A 43 -2.84 12.95 0.53
N CYS A 44 -3.60 11.89 0.81
CA CYS A 44 -3.14 10.65 1.44
C CYS A 44 -2.74 9.56 0.43
N LYS A 45 -2.75 9.86 -0.88
CA LYS A 45 -2.42 8.90 -1.93
C LYS A 45 -1.00 8.35 -1.74
N ASP A 46 -0.86 7.03 -1.94
CA ASP A 46 0.38 6.27 -1.80
C ASP A 46 0.97 6.28 -0.37
N GLN A 47 0.16 6.61 0.64
CA GLN A 47 0.55 6.60 2.05
C GLN A 47 -0.18 5.52 2.85
N ASN A 48 0.33 5.25 4.06
CA ASN A 48 -0.41 4.46 5.03
C ASN A 48 -1.50 5.32 5.67
N VAL A 49 -2.73 4.80 5.63
CA VAL A 49 -3.92 5.48 6.11
C VAL A 49 -4.56 4.70 7.25
N LYS A 50 -5.23 5.45 8.12
CA LYS A 50 -6.21 4.91 9.06
C LYS A 50 -7.53 5.60 8.79
N THR A 51 -8.59 4.81 8.61
CA THR A 51 -9.91 5.35 8.35
C THR A 51 -11.02 4.43 8.86
N SER A 52 -12.23 4.96 8.96
CA SER A 52 -13.42 4.25 9.38
C SER A 52 -14.58 4.66 8.50
N GLY A 53 -15.47 3.71 8.20
CA GLY A 53 -16.63 3.95 7.36
C GLY A 53 -17.68 2.87 7.53
N PHE A 54 -18.81 3.04 6.84
CA PHE A 54 -19.82 2.00 6.76
C PHE A 54 -19.41 0.98 5.72
N ARG A 55 -19.61 -0.31 6.01
CA ARG A 55 -19.39 -1.37 5.05
C ARG A 55 -20.47 -1.30 3.97
N LEU A 56 -20.05 -1.41 2.71
CA LEU A 56 -20.97 -1.50 1.57
C LEU A 56 -21.07 -2.93 1.06
N GLY A 57 -22.24 -3.32 0.57
CA GLY A 57 -22.41 -4.55 -0.18
C GLY A 57 -21.88 -4.40 -1.61
N MET A 58 -21.59 -5.53 -2.26
CA MET A 58 -21.14 -5.54 -3.67
C MET A 58 -22.15 -4.92 -4.65
N PHE A 59 -23.43 -4.84 -4.27
CA PHE A 59 -24.50 -4.26 -5.08
C PHE A 59 -24.70 -2.76 -4.82
N ASP A 60 -24.02 -2.21 -3.80
CA ASP A 60 -24.11 -0.80 -3.42
C ASP A 60 -22.95 0.03 -4.00
N VAL A 61 -22.01 -0.62 -4.70
CA VAL A 61 -20.87 0.02 -5.37
C VAL A 61 -21.01 -0.06 -6.89
N PRO A 62 -20.34 0.81 -7.66
CA PRO A 62 -20.34 0.74 -9.12
C PRO A 62 -19.85 -0.62 -9.64
N GLU A 63 -20.49 -1.14 -10.70
CA GLU A 63 -20.18 -2.48 -11.24
C GLU A 63 -18.69 -2.65 -11.59
N TYR A 64 -18.03 -1.61 -12.12
CA TYR A 64 -16.62 -1.68 -12.51
C TYR A 64 -15.65 -1.91 -11.34
N PHE A 65 -16.09 -1.78 -10.08
CA PHE A 65 -15.27 -2.11 -8.92
C PHE A 65 -14.95 -3.61 -8.86
N MET A 66 -15.77 -4.48 -9.46
CA MET A 66 -15.49 -5.92 -9.51
C MET A 66 -14.19 -6.26 -10.25
N PHE A 67 -13.69 -5.36 -11.11
CA PHE A 67 -12.44 -5.56 -11.84
C PHE A 67 -11.18 -5.35 -10.99
N ALA A 68 -11.31 -4.78 -9.79
CA ALA A 68 -10.21 -4.63 -8.86
C ALA A 68 -9.91 -5.92 -8.06
N ASP A 69 -10.82 -6.89 -8.10
CA ASP A 69 -10.75 -8.07 -7.23
C ASP A 69 -9.44 -8.84 -7.49
N PRO A 70 -8.61 -9.01 -6.45
CA PRO A 70 -7.33 -9.72 -6.56
C PRO A 70 -7.46 -11.10 -7.19
N GLY A 71 -8.55 -11.82 -6.92
CA GLY A 71 -8.80 -13.16 -7.46
C GLY A 71 -8.96 -13.18 -8.98
N PHE A 72 -9.54 -12.14 -9.59
CA PHE A 72 -9.66 -12.05 -11.06
C PHE A 72 -8.31 -11.94 -11.76
N THR A 73 -7.33 -11.31 -11.11
CA THR A 73 -5.98 -11.12 -11.66
C THR A 73 -5.00 -12.24 -11.27
N GLY A 74 -5.48 -13.29 -10.59
CA GLY A 74 -4.64 -14.39 -10.10
C GLY A 74 -3.78 -14.02 -8.89
N GLY A 75 -4.11 -12.92 -8.20
CA GLY A 75 -3.51 -12.52 -6.94
C GLY A 75 -4.12 -13.24 -5.74
N GLU A 76 -3.53 -13.02 -4.56
CA GLU A 76 -4.05 -13.48 -3.28
C GLU A 76 -4.85 -12.37 -2.58
N GLY A 77 -5.85 -12.78 -1.79
CA GLY A 77 -6.71 -11.89 -1.01
C GLY A 77 -8.17 -11.91 -1.45
N LEU A 78 -8.98 -11.11 -0.77
CA LEU A 78 -10.40 -10.90 -1.02
C LEU A 78 -10.69 -9.40 -1.20
N GLN A 79 -11.88 -9.11 -1.70
CA GLN A 79 -12.37 -7.76 -1.89
C GLN A 79 -13.58 -7.50 -0.98
N ASP A 80 -13.55 -6.37 -0.27
CA ASP A 80 -14.66 -5.80 0.49
C ASP A 80 -14.81 -4.32 0.13
N TYR A 81 -15.84 -3.66 0.65
CA TYR A 81 -16.14 -2.28 0.30
C TYR A 81 -16.51 -1.45 1.54
N MET A 82 -16.18 -0.17 1.46
CA MET A 82 -16.45 0.80 2.51
C MET A 82 -16.90 2.12 1.90
N GLU A 83 -17.75 2.82 2.61
CA GLU A 83 -18.14 4.20 2.35
C GLU A 83 -17.54 5.11 3.42
N LEU A 84 -16.74 6.10 3.00
CA LEU A 84 -16.13 7.07 3.92
C LEU A 84 -17.13 8.12 4.41
N ASP A 85 -17.90 8.65 3.47
CA ASP A 85 -18.95 9.64 3.58
C ASP A 85 -20.07 9.23 2.60
N ASP A 86 -21.25 9.85 2.67
CA ASP A 86 -22.47 9.41 1.96
C ASP A 86 -22.37 9.22 0.42
N GLU A 87 -21.23 9.53 -0.22
CA GLU A 87 -21.04 9.42 -1.67
C GLU A 87 -19.69 8.83 -2.10
N THR A 88 -18.81 8.43 -1.17
CA THR A 88 -17.42 8.05 -1.50
C THR A 88 -17.11 6.59 -1.18
N PRO A 89 -17.34 5.66 -2.14
CA PRO A 89 -16.99 4.26 -1.99
C PRO A 89 -15.49 4.01 -2.18
N ILE A 90 -14.96 3.08 -1.40
CA ILE A 90 -13.58 2.62 -1.41
C ILE A 90 -13.53 1.10 -1.47
N ILE A 91 -12.63 0.60 -2.30
CA ILE A 91 -12.33 -0.83 -2.41
C ILE A 91 -11.34 -1.21 -1.31
N LEU A 92 -11.64 -2.27 -0.57
CA LEU A 92 -10.77 -2.84 0.45
C LEU A 92 -10.23 -4.17 -0.06
N HIS A 93 -8.91 -4.29 -0.18
CA HIS A 93 -8.27 -5.58 -0.42
C HIS A 93 -7.85 -6.15 0.93
N THR A 94 -8.52 -7.22 1.36
CA THR A 94 -8.26 -7.92 2.63
C THR A 94 -7.54 -9.24 2.37
N ASN A 95 -6.86 -9.78 3.39
CA ASN A 95 -6.23 -11.10 3.28
C ASN A 95 -7.23 -12.24 3.57
N ASP A 96 -8.17 -12.00 4.47
CA ASP A 96 -9.13 -12.99 4.96
C ASP A 96 -10.58 -12.50 4.80
N GLU A 97 -11.53 -13.43 4.88
CA GLU A 97 -12.96 -13.11 4.87
C GLU A 97 -13.31 -12.42 6.19
N VAL A 98 -13.98 -11.28 6.10
CA VAL A 98 -14.40 -10.51 7.28
C VAL A 98 -15.92 -10.41 7.35
N GLN A 99 -16.48 -10.74 8.51
CA GLN A 99 -17.90 -10.59 8.79
C GLN A 99 -18.11 -9.54 9.88
N CYS A 100 -18.27 -8.29 9.46
CA CYS A 100 -18.70 -7.19 10.33
C CYS A 100 -20.08 -6.69 9.89
N PRO A 101 -20.96 -6.33 10.84
CA PRO A 101 -22.36 -6.01 10.54
C PRO A 101 -22.53 -4.63 9.88
N GLU A 102 -21.82 -3.60 10.32
CA GLU A 102 -22.05 -2.22 9.84
C GLU A 102 -20.76 -1.41 9.71
N LYS A 103 -20.23 -0.90 10.82
CA LYS A 103 -19.11 0.05 10.80
C LYS A 103 -17.77 -0.67 10.94
N ILE A 104 -16.82 -0.26 10.11
CA ILE A 104 -15.50 -0.87 10.05
C ILE A 104 -14.40 0.19 10.16
N GLU A 105 -13.31 -0.18 10.82
CA GLU A 105 -12.07 0.61 10.91
C GLU A 105 -10.96 -0.18 10.22
N VAL A 106 -10.29 0.45 9.27
CA VAL A 106 -9.22 -0.18 8.50
C VAL A 106 -7.93 0.63 8.59
N LYS A 107 -6.82 -0.08 8.57
CA LYS A 107 -5.50 0.47 8.28
C LYS A 107 -4.91 -0.23 7.08
N GLY A 108 -4.18 0.52 6.27
CA GLY A 108 -3.54 -0.03 5.09
C GLY A 108 -2.88 1.03 4.24
N THR A 109 -2.44 0.63 3.04
CA THR A 109 -1.88 1.57 2.07
C THR A 109 -2.95 2.00 1.08
N LEU A 110 -3.19 3.31 0.98
CA LEU A 110 -4.13 3.89 0.01
C LEU A 110 -3.49 4.02 -1.37
N LYS A 111 -4.19 3.55 -2.40
CA LYS A 111 -3.79 3.65 -3.80
C LYS A 111 -4.97 4.08 -4.65
N GLN A 112 -4.67 4.61 -5.83
CA GLN A 112 -5.65 4.88 -6.87
C GLN A 112 -5.41 3.91 -8.02
N MET A 113 -6.46 3.25 -8.48
CA MET A 113 -6.45 2.35 -9.62
C MET A 113 -7.32 2.91 -10.74
N ASP A 114 -6.93 2.61 -11.99
CA ASP A 114 -7.73 2.88 -13.18
C ASP A 114 -8.44 1.57 -13.55
N LEU A 115 -9.76 1.59 -13.55
CA LEU A 115 -10.66 0.48 -13.82
C LEU A 115 -11.58 0.88 -14.97
N GLU A 116 -11.34 0.33 -16.15
CA GLU A 116 -12.09 0.65 -17.37
C GLU A 116 -12.14 2.15 -17.73
N GLY A 117 -11.11 2.93 -17.37
CA GLY A 117 -11.06 4.37 -17.62
C GLY A 117 -11.64 5.22 -16.50
N GLU A 118 -12.20 4.59 -15.46
CA GLU A 118 -12.66 5.24 -14.23
C GLU A 118 -11.63 5.09 -13.11
N LYS A 119 -11.55 6.10 -12.23
CA LYS A 119 -10.64 6.05 -11.09
C LYS A 119 -11.35 5.45 -9.88
N ALA A 120 -10.70 4.51 -9.21
CA ALA A 120 -11.16 3.93 -7.95
C ALA A 120 -10.09 4.04 -6.87
N TRP A 121 -10.53 4.30 -5.64
CA TRP A 121 -9.66 4.28 -4.46
C TRP A 121 -9.63 2.89 -3.86
N VAL A 122 -8.42 2.41 -3.58
CA VAL A 122 -8.18 1.07 -3.08
C VAL A 122 -7.28 1.13 -1.86
N ILE A 123 -7.73 0.55 -0.75
CA ILE A 123 -6.90 0.35 0.43
C ILE A 123 -6.45 -1.11 0.47
N LYS A 124 -5.14 -1.32 0.41
CA LYS A 124 -4.54 -2.63 0.74
C LYS A 124 -4.49 -2.77 2.24
N VAL A 125 -5.43 -3.50 2.81
CA VAL A 125 -5.68 -3.55 4.25
C VAL A 125 -4.61 -4.38 4.96
N SER A 126 -3.99 -3.79 5.97
CA SER A 126 -3.05 -4.44 6.89
C SER A 126 -3.69 -4.76 8.25
N GLU A 127 -4.64 -3.93 8.70
CA GLU A 127 -5.43 -4.19 9.91
C GLU A 127 -6.91 -3.91 9.62
N PHE A 128 -7.78 -4.81 10.08
CA PHE A 128 -9.22 -4.67 9.96
C PHE A 128 -9.86 -4.84 11.33
N LYS A 129 -10.75 -3.94 11.71
CA LYS A 129 -11.49 -4.01 12.98
C LYS A 129 -12.97 -3.71 12.79
N CYS A 130 -13.84 -4.57 13.31
CA CYS A 130 -15.26 -4.21 13.46
C CYS A 130 -15.40 -3.15 14.56
N SER A 131 -16.14 -2.08 14.30
CA SER A 131 -16.48 -1.06 15.29
C SER A 131 -17.97 -1.07 15.60
N GLU A 132 -18.34 -0.69 16.82
CA GLU A 132 -19.75 -0.41 17.15
C GLU A 132 -20.20 0.84 16.36
N PRO A 133 -21.46 0.90 15.89
CA PRO A 133 -21.98 2.01 15.09
C PRO A 133 -21.83 3.37 15.75
#